data_AF-A0A4R6KHB7-F1
#
_entry.id   AF-A0A4R6KHB7-F1
#
_cell.length_a   1.000
_cell.length_b   1.000
_cell.length_c   1.000
_cell.angle_alpha   90.00
_cell.angle_beta   90.00
_cell.angle_gamma   90.00
#
_symmetry.space_group_name_H-M   'P 1'
#
loop_
_entity.id
_entity.type
_entity.pdbx_description
1 polymer ?
#
loop_
_entity_poly.entity_id
_entity_poly.type
_entity_poly.pdbx_seq_one_letter_code
_entity_poly.pdbx_strand_id
1 'polypeptide(L)'
;MRRVLALTAVVLAAVMLVAAPVQAAAPEMVNGGGRGTVDGVTPFSQFGFQVSRHADGSVTGHFNCLMAGASEFPGFDLMAVRGRVTDATFAGDEVTFEGTGMFQTGNQGKSPATFLVVVTEGGPGEGTLQLTLLTPFEFVLPTESVLNGRIDVH
;
A
#
# COMPACT_ATOMS: atom_id res chain seq x y z
N MET A 1 2.45 -66.97 -7.78
CA MET A 1 2.32 -65.79 -8.68
C MET A 1 1.20 -64.82 -8.26
N ARG A 2 -0.01 -65.28 -7.93
CA ARG A 2 -1.12 -64.41 -7.45
C ARG A 2 -0.83 -63.60 -6.17
N ARG A 3 0.00 -64.11 -5.26
CA ARG A 3 0.33 -63.43 -3.98
C ARG A 3 1.35 -62.30 -4.14
N VAL A 4 2.18 -62.33 -5.19
CA VAL A 4 3.19 -61.29 -5.45
C VAL A 4 2.55 -60.06 -6.11
N LEU A 5 1.53 -60.26 -6.95
CA LEU A 5 0.72 -59.19 -7.55
C LEU A 5 -0.13 -58.41 -6.53
N ALA A 6 -0.52 -59.04 -5.43
CA ALA A 6 -1.30 -58.38 -4.39
C ALA A 6 -0.45 -57.40 -3.55
N LEU A 7 0.84 -57.69 -3.39
CA LEU A 7 1.76 -56.86 -2.60
C LEU A 7 2.21 -55.60 -3.34
N THR A 8 2.34 -55.63 -4.67
CA THR A 8 2.67 -54.45 -5.48
C THR A 8 1.52 -53.45 -5.56
N ALA A 9 0.27 -53.91 -5.53
CA ALA A 9 -0.90 -53.02 -5.55
C ALA A 9 -1.06 -52.20 -4.26
N VAL A 10 -0.65 -52.74 -3.10
CA VAL A 10 -0.75 -52.05 -1.81
C VAL A 10 0.33 -50.98 -1.66
N VAL A 11 1.53 -51.22 -2.20
CA VAL A 11 2.63 -50.23 -2.14
C VAL A 11 2.38 -49.05 -3.08
N LEU A 12 1.75 -49.26 -4.24
CA LEU A 12 1.41 -48.16 -5.16
C LEU A 12 0.26 -47.27 -4.64
N ALA A 13 -0.63 -47.82 -3.81
CA ALA A 13 -1.71 -47.06 -3.18
C ALA A 13 -1.22 -46.17 -2.02
N ALA A 14 -0.09 -46.51 -1.38
CA ALA A 14 0.47 -45.75 -0.27
C ALA A 14 1.27 -44.50 -0.70
N VAL A 15 1.71 -44.43 -1.96
CA VAL A 15 2.44 -43.25 -2.50
C VAL A 15 1.48 -42.13 -2.94
N MET A 16 0.18 -42.40 -3.00
CA MET A 16 -0.87 -41.41 -3.33
C MET A 16 -1.42 -40.69 -2.09
N LEU A 17 -0.75 -40.78 -0.94
CA LEU A 17 -1.01 -39.94 0.25
C LEU A 17 -0.63 -38.49 -0.04
N VAL A 18 -1.52 -37.85 -0.81
CA VAL A 18 -1.98 -36.47 -0.68
C VAL A 18 -0.86 -35.46 -0.44
N ALA A 19 -0.19 -35.07 -1.53
CA ALA A 19 0.30 -33.71 -1.62
C ALA A 19 -0.93 -32.79 -1.54
N ALA A 20 -1.25 -32.31 -0.34
CA ALA A 20 -2.24 -31.26 -0.20
C ALA A 20 -1.80 -30.09 -1.09
N PRO A 21 -2.71 -29.46 -1.85
CA PRO A 21 -2.35 -28.23 -2.53
C PRO A 21 -1.88 -27.25 -1.46
N VAL A 22 -0.61 -26.87 -1.51
CA VAL A 22 -0.13 -25.71 -0.75
C VAL A 22 -0.89 -24.55 -1.35
N GLN A 23 -1.97 -24.14 -0.68
CA GLN A 23 -2.69 -22.93 -1.01
C GLN A 23 -1.67 -21.81 -0.83
N ALA A 24 -1.18 -21.25 -1.94
CA ALA A 24 -0.34 -20.07 -1.88
C ALA A 24 -1.11 -19.00 -1.11
N ALA A 25 -0.49 -18.43 -0.07
CA ALA A 25 -1.08 -17.31 0.64
C ALA A 25 -1.46 -16.24 -0.40
N ALA A 26 -2.69 -15.74 -0.32
CA ALA A 26 -3.09 -14.63 -1.16
C ALA A 26 -2.17 -13.43 -0.87
N PRO A 27 -1.84 -12.60 -1.87
CA PRO A 27 -1.05 -11.41 -1.63
C PRO A 27 -1.82 -10.47 -0.69
N GLU A 28 -1.14 -9.94 0.32
CA GLU A 28 -1.67 -8.86 1.15
C GLU A 28 -1.75 -7.60 0.29
N MET A 29 -2.86 -6.89 0.34
CA MET A 29 -3.08 -5.71 -0.50
C MET A 29 -3.69 -4.57 0.29
N VAL A 30 -3.23 -3.36 0.04
CA VAL A 30 -3.94 -2.15 0.44
C VAL A 30 -4.15 -1.28 -0.79
N ASN A 31 -5.36 -0.76 -0.92
CA ASN A 31 -5.69 0.21 -1.94
C ASN A 31 -6.57 1.30 -1.35
N GLY A 32 -6.49 2.48 -1.93
CA GLY A 32 -7.26 3.58 -1.44
C GLY A 32 -7.18 4.77 -2.36
N GLY A 33 -8.18 5.64 -2.24
CA GLY A 33 -8.19 6.89 -2.97
C GLY A 33 -9.36 7.76 -2.59
N GLY A 34 -9.20 9.05 -2.89
CA GLY A 34 -10.19 10.07 -2.57
C GLY A 34 -9.54 11.37 -2.15
N ARG A 35 -10.19 12.09 -1.24
CA ARG A 35 -9.69 13.33 -0.66
C ARG A 35 -9.47 13.16 0.83
N GLY A 36 -8.35 13.65 1.32
CA GLY A 36 -8.08 13.75 2.75
C GLY A 36 -8.50 15.10 3.31
N THR A 37 -8.63 15.20 4.63
CA THR A 37 -8.91 16.43 5.37
C THR A 37 -8.20 16.39 6.72
N VAL A 38 -7.78 17.56 7.20
CA VAL A 38 -7.16 17.73 8.53
C VAL A 38 -8.12 18.35 9.55
N ASP A 39 -9.23 18.93 9.10
CA ASP A 39 -10.24 19.61 9.92
C ASP A 39 -11.62 18.94 9.84
N GLY A 40 -11.74 17.85 9.06
CA GLY A 40 -12.98 17.11 8.84
C GLY A 40 -13.91 17.70 7.78
N VAL A 41 -13.57 18.85 7.19
CA VAL A 41 -14.49 19.61 6.32
C VAL A 41 -13.80 20.08 5.04
N THR A 42 -12.63 20.69 5.17
CA THR A 42 -11.85 21.24 4.08
C THR A 42 -10.98 20.16 3.47
N PRO A 43 -11.05 19.95 2.14
CA PRO A 43 -10.13 19.03 1.48
C PRO A 43 -8.68 19.51 1.60
N PHE A 44 -7.79 18.62 2.03
CA PHE A 44 -6.36 18.91 2.18
C PHE A 44 -5.56 18.32 1.01
N SER A 45 -5.65 17.02 0.79
CA SER A 45 -5.05 16.35 -0.37
C SER A 45 -6.06 15.59 -1.23
N GLN A 46 -5.63 15.23 -2.43
CA GLN A 46 -6.19 14.16 -3.26
C GLN A 46 -5.17 13.03 -3.29
N PHE A 47 -5.54 11.85 -2.82
CA PHE A 47 -4.63 10.71 -2.75
C PHE A 47 -5.18 9.51 -3.54
N GLY A 48 -4.27 8.64 -3.96
CA GLY A 48 -4.58 7.38 -4.62
C GLY A 48 -3.40 6.43 -4.59
N PHE A 49 -3.64 5.18 -4.24
CA PHE A 49 -2.60 4.16 -4.17
C PHE A 49 -3.15 2.74 -4.32
N GLN A 50 -2.25 1.85 -4.72
CA GLN A 50 -2.44 0.41 -4.68
C GLN A 50 -1.09 -0.20 -4.38
N VAL A 51 -1.04 -1.04 -3.35
CA VAL A 51 0.16 -1.70 -2.84
C VAL A 51 -0.16 -3.16 -2.58
N SER A 52 0.72 -4.04 -3.03
CA SER A 52 0.60 -5.47 -2.81
C SER A 52 1.94 -6.03 -2.33
N ARG A 53 1.89 -6.87 -1.30
CA ARG A 53 2.99 -7.73 -0.86
C ARG A 53 2.69 -9.16 -1.29
N HIS A 54 3.56 -9.69 -2.14
CA HIS A 54 3.44 -11.04 -2.70
C HIS A 54 3.98 -12.08 -1.70
N ALA A 55 3.63 -13.35 -1.92
CA ALA A 55 4.06 -14.45 -1.05
C ALA A 55 5.59 -14.67 -0.98
N ASP A 56 6.33 -14.17 -1.97
CA ASP A 56 7.80 -14.17 -1.98
C ASP A 56 8.42 -12.98 -1.22
N GLY A 57 7.58 -12.13 -0.61
CA GLY A 57 7.97 -10.92 0.10
C GLY A 57 8.20 -9.71 -0.81
N SER A 58 8.09 -9.86 -2.13
CA SER A 58 8.23 -8.72 -3.04
C SER A 58 7.05 -7.76 -2.88
N VAL A 59 7.32 -6.46 -2.99
CA VAL A 59 6.31 -5.41 -2.89
C VAL A 59 6.18 -4.70 -4.24
N THR A 60 4.94 -4.49 -4.67
CA THR A 60 4.63 -3.75 -5.89
C THR A 60 3.54 -2.74 -5.60
N GLY A 61 3.66 -1.53 -6.12
CA GLY A 61 2.61 -0.55 -5.97
C GLY A 61 3.00 0.84 -6.43
N HIS A 62 2.02 1.73 -6.38
CA HIS A 62 2.18 3.13 -6.67
C HIS A 62 1.43 3.97 -5.66
N PHE A 63 1.99 5.14 -5.37
CA PHE A 63 1.41 6.16 -4.51
C PHE A 63 1.39 7.49 -5.24
N ASN A 64 0.27 8.21 -5.10
CA ASN A 64 0.09 9.57 -5.59
C ASN A 64 -0.66 10.36 -4.51
N CYS A 65 -0.07 11.48 -4.09
CA CYS A 65 -0.73 12.47 -3.25
C CYS A 65 -0.51 13.85 -3.87
N LEU A 66 -1.60 14.59 -4.03
CA LEU A 66 -1.65 15.90 -4.66
C LEU A 66 -2.39 16.87 -3.74
N MET A 67 -1.70 17.88 -3.24
CA MET A 67 -2.29 18.99 -2.47
C MET A 67 -2.66 20.18 -3.36
N ALA A 68 -2.30 20.15 -4.65
CA ALA A 68 -2.64 21.22 -5.60
C ALA A 68 -4.14 21.51 -5.62
N GLY A 69 -4.50 22.78 -5.40
CA GLY A 69 -5.90 23.24 -5.43
C GLY A 69 -6.78 22.70 -4.30
N ALA A 70 -6.19 22.04 -3.29
CA ALA A 70 -6.87 21.60 -2.07
C ALA A 70 -6.29 22.30 -0.83
N SER A 71 -4.96 22.30 -0.69
CA SER A 71 -4.25 23.07 0.35
C SER A 71 -3.00 23.74 -0.21
N GLU A 72 -2.83 25.04 0.04
CA GLU A 72 -1.53 25.68 -0.11
C GLU A 72 -0.63 25.27 1.05
N PHE A 73 0.56 24.75 0.73
CA PHE A 73 1.56 24.47 1.75
C PHE A 73 2.58 25.62 1.77
N PRO A 74 2.87 26.25 2.92
CA PRO A 74 3.76 27.40 2.98
C PRO A 74 5.08 27.16 2.24
N GLY A 75 5.38 28.00 1.24
CA GLY A 75 6.58 27.91 0.41
C GLY A 75 6.41 27.21 -0.94
N PHE A 76 5.26 26.58 -1.22
CA PHE A 76 5.01 25.86 -2.47
C PHE A 76 3.66 26.23 -3.09
N ASP A 77 3.66 26.53 -4.38
CA ASP A 77 2.43 26.82 -5.16
C ASP A 77 1.61 25.54 -5.41
N LEU A 78 2.29 24.40 -5.37
CA LEU A 78 1.73 23.06 -5.52
C LEU A 78 2.55 22.12 -4.65
N MET A 79 1.94 21.09 -4.09
CA MET A 79 2.70 19.98 -3.51
C MET A 79 2.16 18.66 -4.05
N ALA A 80 3.03 17.86 -4.67
CA ALA A 80 2.68 16.52 -5.11
C ALA A 80 3.82 15.53 -4.87
N VAL A 81 3.48 14.34 -4.37
CA VAL A 81 4.39 13.20 -4.25
C VAL A 81 3.82 12.05 -5.08
N ARG A 82 4.64 11.53 -6.00
CA ARG A 82 4.26 10.40 -6.87
C ARG A 82 5.40 9.43 -6.98
N GLY A 83 5.15 8.16 -6.73
CA GLY A 83 6.23 7.18 -6.81
C GLY A 83 5.80 5.73 -6.82
N ARG A 84 6.82 4.87 -6.87
CA ARG A 84 6.71 3.42 -6.75
C ARG A 84 6.94 3.04 -5.31
N VAL A 85 6.09 2.17 -4.79
CA VAL A 85 6.27 1.58 -3.47
C VAL A 85 7.33 0.48 -3.58
N THR A 86 8.27 0.47 -2.65
CA THR A 86 9.42 -0.43 -2.60
C THR A 86 9.39 -1.37 -1.40
N ASP A 87 8.72 -0.97 -0.32
CA ASP A 87 8.44 -1.85 0.82
C ASP A 87 7.10 -1.49 1.46
N ALA A 88 6.49 -2.45 2.15
CA ALA A 88 5.22 -2.33 2.83
C ALA A 88 5.11 -3.33 3.98
N THR A 89 4.64 -2.88 5.14
CA THR A 89 4.34 -3.69 6.31
C THR A 89 2.85 -3.59 6.61
N PHE A 90 2.20 -4.75 6.70
CA PHE A 90 0.78 -4.88 7.03
C PHE A 90 0.63 -5.25 8.51
N ALA A 91 -0.18 -4.50 9.24
CA ALA A 91 -0.38 -4.66 10.68
C ALA A 91 -1.87 -4.51 11.04
N GLY A 92 -2.69 -5.48 10.62
CA GLY A 92 -4.14 -5.41 10.82
C GLY A 92 -4.78 -4.41 9.87
N ASP A 93 -5.47 -3.41 10.41
CA ASP A 93 -6.09 -2.30 9.66
C ASP A 93 -5.09 -1.19 9.31
N GLU A 94 -3.89 -1.19 9.90
CA GLU A 94 -2.82 -0.25 9.58
C GLU A 94 -1.82 -0.84 8.58
N VAL A 95 -1.46 -0.05 7.57
CA VAL A 95 -0.42 -0.41 6.60
C VAL A 95 0.57 0.73 6.49
N THR A 96 1.85 0.43 6.69
CA THR A 96 2.95 1.36 6.46
C THR A 96 3.68 0.97 5.19
N PHE A 97 3.87 1.88 4.25
CA PHE A 97 4.64 1.61 3.03
C PHE A 97 5.54 2.78 2.67
N GLU A 98 6.67 2.45 2.05
CA GLU A 98 7.66 3.42 1.62
C GLU A 98 8.01 3.25 0.15
N GLY A 99 8.55 4.30 -0.45
CA GLY A 99 8.84 4.28 -1.86
C GLY A 99 9.74 5.39 -2.34
N THR A 100 10.02 5.34 -3.64
CA THR A 100 10.82 6.32 -4.37
C THR A 100 10.02 6.92 -5.50
N GLY A 101 10.23 8.20 -5.78
CA GLY A 101 9.43 8.92 -6.74
C GLY A 101 9.89 10.35 -6.94
N MET A 102 8.93 11.21 -7.24
CA MET A 102 9.13 12.63 -7.50
C MET A 102 8.31 13.46 -6.51
N PHE A 103 8.96 14.43 -5.89
CA PHE A 103 8.35 15.56 -5.23
C PHE A 103 8.25 16.72 -6.22
N GLN A 104 7.08 17.36 -6.30
CA GLN A 104 6.83 18.46 -7.23
C GLN A 104 6.24 19.63 -6.46
N THR A 105 6.77 20.81 -6.70
CA THR A 105 6.50 22.00 -5.87
C THR A 105 5.81 23.15 -6.61
N GLY A 106 5.48 22.97 -7.90
CA GLY A 106 4.90 24.02 -8.76
C GLY A 106 5.91 25.11 -9.12
N ASN A 107 6.42 25.83 -8.12
CA ASN A 107 7.35 26.95 -8.23
C ASN A 107 8.84 26.55 -8.20
N GLN A 108 9.21 25.46 -7.53
CA GLN A 108 10.60 25.00 -7.40
C GLN A 108 10.91 23.75 -8.25
N GLY A 109 9.99 23.38 -9.16
CA GLY A 109 10.19 22.29 -10.11
C GLY A 109 9.90 20.90 -9.53
N LYS A 110 10.73 19.93 -9.91
CA LYS A 110 10.59 18.52 -9.52
C LYS A 110 11.92 18.00 -9.00
N SER A 111 11.90 17.26 -7.90
CA SER A 111 13.07 16.60 -7.32
C SER A 111 12.78 15.12 -7.06
N PRO A 112 13.79 14.24 -7.14
CA PRO A 112 13.68 12.89 -6.61
C PRO A 112 13.31 12.92 -5.13
N ALA A 113 12.47 11.98 -4.72
CA ALA A 113 11.98 11.89 -3.36
C ALA A 113 11.84 10.44 -2.90
N THR A 114 12.04 10.25 -1.61
CA THR A 114 11.66 9.07 -0.84
C THR A 114 10.53 9.47 0.09
N PHE A 115 9.58 8.57 0.27
CA PHE A 115 8.41 8.83 1.10
C PHE A 115 8.10 7.61 1.95
N LEU A 116 7.48 7.87 3.09
CA LEU A 116 6.83 6.87 3.95
C LEU A 116 5.38 7.31 4.11
N VAL A 117 4.46 6.36 3.99
CA VAL A 117 3.03 6.59 4.17
C VAL A 117 2.51 5.57 5.17
N VAL A 118 1.78 6.06 6.16
CA VAL A 118 1.00 5.23 7.08
C VAL A 118 -0.47 5.44 6.72
N VAL A 119 -1.22 4.35 6.54
CA VAL A 119 -2.66 4.40 6.33
C VAL A 119 -3.39 3.49 7.31
N THR A 120 -4.60 3.88 7.70
CA THR A 120 -5.55 3.04 8.42
C THR A 120 -6.78 2.80 7.54
N GLU A 121 -7.25 1.56 7.49
CA GLU A 121 -8.47 1.17 6.80
C GLU A 121 -9.67 2.01 7.23
N GLY A 122 -10.55 2.35 6.29
CA GLY A 122 -11.81 3.00 6.61
C GLY A 122 -12.35 3.92 5.52
N GLY A 123 -13.62 4.26 5.68
CA GLY A 123 -14.33 5.24 4.86
C GLY A 123 -14.17 6.67 5.40
N PRO A 124 -15.06 7.58 4.99
CA PRO A 124 -15.03 8.98 5.44
C PRO A 124 -15.08 9.12 6.96
N GLY A 125 -14.14 9.88 7.53
CA GLY A 125 -14.01 10.13 8.97
C GLY A 125 -13.42 8.98 9.80
N GLU A 126 -13.16 7.82 9.18
CA GLU A 126 -12.61 6.64 9.85
C GLU A 126 -11.22 6.30 9.35
N GLY A 127 -11.05 6.21 8.02
CA GLY A 127 -9.75 5.93 7.42
C GLY A 127 -8.79 7.10 7.58
N THR A 128 -7.50 6.82 7.70
CA THR A 128 -6.47 7.87 7.84
C THR A 128 -5.30 7.66 6.90
N LEU A 129 -4.59 8.76 6.61
CA LEU A 129 -3.36 8.79 5.84
C LEU A 129 -2.40 9.80 6.45
N GLN A 130 -1.15 9.41 6.68
CA GLN A 130 -0.06 10.32 7.00
C GLN A 130 1.10 10.11 6.03
N LEU A 131 1.49 11.18 5.34
CA LEU A 131 2.63 11.19 4.45
C LEU A 131 3.83 11.84 5.14
N THR A 132 4.97 11.16 5.09
CA THR A 132 6.28 11.71 5.45
C THR A 132 7.16 11.74 4.22
N LEU A 133 7.67 12.90 3.88
CA LEU A 133 8.74 13.07 2.90
C LEU A 133 10.07 12.83 3.62
N LEU A 134 10.91 11.94 3.10
CA LEU A 134 12.22 11.61 3.69
C LEU A 134 13.36 12.27 2.91
N THR A 135 13.18 12.43 1.60
CA THR A 135 14.06 13.24 0.74
C THR A 135 13.20 14.08 -0.22
N PRO A 136 13.67 15.27 -0.64
CA PRO A 136 15.00 15.85 -0.44
C PRO A 136 15.27 16.41 0.97
N PHE A 137 14.25 16.52 1.82
CA PHE A 137 14.37 16.88 3.24
C PHE A 137 13.30 16.11 4.01
N GLU A 138 13.54 15.90 5.30
CA GLU A 138 12.58 15.21 6.17
C GLU A 138 11.46 16.18 6.56
N PHE A 139 10.22 15.80 6.25
CA PHE A 139 9.04 16.60 6.52
C PHE A 139 7.80 15.71 6.69
N VAL A 140 7.19 15.77 7.87
CA VAL A 140 5.98 15.01 8.22
C VAL A 140 4.76 15.89 7.96
N LEU A 141 3.82 15.43 7.13
CA LEU A 141 2.53 16.07 6.97
C LEU A 141 1.58 15.72 8.12
N PRO A 142 0.60 16.59 8.42
CA PRO A 142 -0.47 16.25 9.33
C PRO A 142 -1.17 14.96 8.90
N THR A 143 -1.65 14.19 9.87
CA THR A 143 -2.53 13.05 9.58
C THR A 143 -3.85 13.57 9.00
N GLU A 144 -4.22 13.03 7.86
CA GLU A 144 -5.47 13.31 7.17
C GLU A 144 -6.49 12.20 7.49
N SER A 145 -7.72 12.57 7.81
CA SER A 145 -8.86 11.65 7.73
C SER A 145 -9.38 11.60 6.30
N VAL A 146 -9.93 10.47 5.88
CA VAL A 146 -10.64 10.37 4.60
C VAL A 146 -11.85 11.32 4.64
N LEU A 147 -11.92 12.28 3.71
CA LEU A 147 -13.08 13.16 3.54
C LEU A 147 -14.09 12.53 2.58
N ASN A 148 -13.60 11.93 1.50
CA ASN A 148 -14.38 11.13 0.56
C ASN A 148 -13.52 10.01 -0.02
N GLY A 149 -14.16 8.95 -0.54
CA GLY A 149 -13.46 7.73 -0.95
C GLY A 149 -13.33 6.75 0.21
N ARG A 150 -12.29 5.91 0.17
CA ARG A 150 -11.99 4.90 1.20
C ARG A 150 -10.58 4.35 1.07
N ILE A 151 -10.16 3.66 2.13
CA ILE A 151 -8.96 2.82 2.18
C ILE A 151 -9.41 1.41 2.57
N ASP A 152 -8.96 0.42 1.81
CA ASP A 152 -9.30 -0.99 1.95
C ASP A 152 -8.02 -1.83 2.11
N VAL A 153 -8.00 -2.68 3.14
CA VAL A 153 -6.95 -3.68 3.38
C VAL A 153 -7.51 -5.06 3.07
N HIS A 154 -6.73 -5.93 2.42
CA HIS A 154 -7.12 -7.25 1.94
C HIS A 154 -6.06 -8.31 2.25
#